data_AF-A0A834D433-F1
#
_entry.id   AF-A0A834D433-F1
#
_cell.length_a   1.000
_cell.length_b   1.000
_cell.length_c   1.000
_cell.angle_alpha   90.00
_cell.angle_beta   90.00
_cell.angle_gamma   90.00
#
_symmetry.space_group_name_H-M   'P 1'
#
loop_
_entity.id
_entity.type
_entity.pdbx_description
1 polymer ?
#
loop_
_entity_poly.entity_id
_entity_poly.type
_entity_poly.pdbx_seq_one_letter_code
_entity_poly.pdbx_strand_id
1 'polypeptide(L)'
;MVHSIALSMQALKSLSIPPPYHFYKRFVSDSIKPFQFLFWYSLSSSTKAKTQILENNSPIADYLINTFKFTETQALSISTRFYWVKSPEKPGSLLLFFQNLGFSESDIRSAVRTSPQILFSDIDKTLKPKIEFFQELGLVGSELGKFISRNSMLLNVSLERRLVPCIEIIKNILSNDEDNQDLFRVLRRCNKVVRGDPQSGLMGNIAFLKSCGIVGSQLSMLLTRQPRLFTIKESKLRDLVSRVLDMGFAVNSRMLVYALYTVSCMSNETFTRKLELFQSSGFSSEECIQMFRKAPGLLRTSEEKLKLGFEFFMNTINLEKSVLVRIPSCLMYSMDKRVMPRYMVLQVINSEKLLKREPSFIHVLSLTEEEFLAKFIAKFGNDAEKLLVAYKGHLLDCSCEDNS
;
A
#
# COMPACT_ATOMS: atom_id res chain seq x y z
N MET A 1 49.27 21.40 -4.96
CA MET A 1 48.09 20.76 -4.33
C MET A 1 46.87 20.66 -5.25
N VAL A 2 46.68 21.55 -6.25
CA VAL A 2 45.60 21.41 -7.26
C VAL A 2 46.03 20.59 -8.51
N HIS A 3 47.34 20.45 -8.77
CA HIS A 3 47.86 19.71 -9.94
C HIS A 3 48.03 18.18 -9.70
N SER A 4 48.06 17.72 -8.45
CA SER A 4 48.23 16.29 -8.14
C SER A 4 46.90 15.51 -8.15
N ILE A 5 45.77 16.23 -8.10
CA ILE A 5 44.42 15.67 -8.22
C ILE A 5 44.06 15.43 -9.70
N ALA A 6 44.57 16.25 -10.61
CA ALA A 6 44.35 16.08 -12.05
C ALA A 6 45.07 14.84 -12.63
N LEU A 7 46.27 14.52 -12.13
CA LEU A 7 47.07 13.39 -12.59
C LEU A 7 46.57 12.03 -12.05
N SER A 8 45.92 12.00 -10.87
CA SER A 8 45.31 10.79 -10.33
C SER A 8 43.97 10.43 -10.99
N MET A 9 43.23 11.42 -11.52
CA MET A 9 42.02 11.18 -12.32
C MET A 9 42.31 10.67 -13.75
N GLN A 10 43.51 10.95 -14.30
CA GLN A 10 43.91 10.41 -15.61
C GLN A 10 44.41 8.95 -15.53
N ALA A 11 44.97 8.52 -14.40
CA ALA A 11 45.42 7.14 -14.20
C ALA A 11 44.27 6.13 -13.98
N LEU A 12 43.08 6.60 -13.57
CA LEU A 12 41.89 5.76 -13.44
C LEU A 12 41.11 5.57 -14.76
N LYS A 13 41.44 6.32 -15.82
CA LYS A 13 40.84 6.17 -17.16
C LYS A 13 41.50 5.08 -18.02
N SER A 14 42.65 4.53 -17.60
CA SER A 14 43.41 3.52 -18.37
C SER A 14 43.24 2.08 -17.88
N LEU A 15 42.42 1.83 -16.85
CA LEU A 15 41.97 0.49 -16.49
C LEU A 15 40.55 0.27 -17.03
N SER A 16 40.50 -0.13 -18.29
CA SER A 16 39.29 -0.51 -19.02
C SER A 16 38.67 -1.77 -18.41
N ILE A 17 37.73 -1.57 -17.49
CA ILE A 17 36.58 -2.45 -17.28
C ILE A 17 35.35 -1.56 -17.48
N PRO A 18 34.43 -1.88 -18.40
CA PRO A 18 33.29 -1.02 -18.68
C PRO A 18 32.39 -0.92 -17.42
N PRO A 19 31.95 0.28 -17.02
CA PRO A 19 31.03 0.43 -15.91
C PRO A 19 29.63 -0.13 -16.31
N PRO A 20 28.91 -0.89 -15.46
CA PRO A 20 27.54 -1.34 -15.74
C PRO A 20 26.47 -0.21 -15.73
N TYR A 21 26.90 1.05 -15.71
CA TYR A 21 26.07 2.21 -15.36
C TYR A 21 25.05 2.60 -16.45
N HIS A 22 25.21 2.12 -17.69
CA HIS A 22 24.29 2.44 -18.78
C HIS A 22 22.91 1.78 -18.68
N PHE A 23 22.75 0.74 -17.85
CA PHE A 23 21.44 0.09 -17.67
C PHE A 23 20.47 0.86 -16.77
N TYR A 24 20.98 1.72 -15.88
CA TYR A 24 20.14 2.38 -14.88
C TYR A 24 19.37 3.60 -15.43
N LYS A 25 19.91 4.29 -16.45
CA LYS A 25 19.29 5.51 -17.02
C LYS A 25 18.03 5.26 -17.86
N ARG A 26 17.74 4.01 -18.27
CA ARG A 26 16.62 3.74 -19.21
C ARG A 26 15.27 3.47 -18.54
N PHE A 27 15.17 3.48 -17.21
CA PHE A 27 13.97 2.99 -16.51
C PHE A 27 13.39 3.95 -15.44
N VAL A 28 13.80 5.22 -15.44
CA VAL A 28 13.17 6.27 -14.62
C VAL A 28 12.21 7.08 -15.48
N SER A 29 11.13 6.44 -15.92
CA SER A 29 9.86 7.13 -16.19
C SER A 29 8.77 6.08 -16.18
N ASP A 30 8.01 6.01 -15.09
CA ASP A 30 6.57 5.78 -15.20
C ASP A 30 5.90 6.00 -13.85
N SER A 31 5.20 7.14 -13.82
CA SER A 31 4.27 7.55 -12.78
C SER A 31 3.26 6.45 -12.46
N ILE A 32 3.17 6.11 -11.18
CA ILE A 32 2.10 5.28 -10.60
C ILE A 32 0.75 5.95 -10.87
N LYS A 33 -0.03 5.42 -11.82
CA LYS A 33 -1.42 5.85 -12.02
C LYS A 33 -2.28 5.31 -10.88
N PRO A 34 -3.11 6.15 -10.23
CA PRO A 34 -4.05 5.67 -9.22
C PRO A 34 -5.13 4.80 -9.87
N PHE A 35 -5.37 3.63 -9.28
CA PHE A 35 -6.46 2.73 -9.61
C PHE A 35 -7.79 3.49 -9.62
N GLN A 36 -8.40 3.62 -10.80
CA GLN A 36 -9.77 4.10 -10.94
C GLN A 36 -10.71 3.07 -10.33
N PHE A 37 -11.34 3.43 -9.20
CA PHE A 37 -12.45 2.67 -8.63
C PHE A 37 -13.65 2.78 -9.57
N LEU A 38 -13.86 1.77 -10.42
CA LEU A 38 -15.14 1.55 -11.08
C LEU A 38 -16.13 1.06 -10.01
N PHE A 39 -17.01 1.97 -9.56
CA PHE A 39 -18.16 1.62 -8.76
C PHE A 39 -19.24 1.03 -9.66
N TRP A 40 -19.49 -0.27 -9.51
CA TRP A 40 -20.76 -0.87 -9.90
C TRP A 40 -21.79 -0.61 -8.80
N TYR A 41 -22.72 0.31 -9.05
CA TYR A 41 -24.05 0.24 -8.46
C TYR A 41 -24.95 -0.48 -9.47
N SER A 42 -25.53 -1.60 -9.03
CA SER A 42 -26.56 -2.32 -9.77
C SER A 42 -27.74 -1.38 -10.00
N LEU A 43 -27.95 -0.96 -11.26
CA LEU A 43 -29.25 -0.48 -11.72
C LEU A 43 -30.15 -1.70 -11.80
N SER A 44 -30.93 -1.96 -10.75
CA SER A 44 -32.13 -2.76 -10.89
C SER A 44 -33.17 -1.90 -11.62
N SER A 45 -33.35 -2.15 -12.91
CA SER A 45 -34.47 -1.59 -13.66
C SER A 45 -35.76 -2.28 -13.22
N SER A 46 -36.78 -1.49 -12.90
CA SER A 46 -38.15 -1.98 -12.83
C SER A 46 -39.10 -0.86 -13.24
N THR A 47 -39.57 -1.00 -14.48
CA THR A 47 -40.92 -0.72 -15.01
C THR A 47 -41.60 0.63 -14.76
N LYS A 48 -41.61 1.43 -15.85
CA LYS A 48 -42.65 2.38 -16.33
C LYS A 48 -43.40 3.17 -15.25
N ALA A 49 -42.88 4.36 -14.92
CA ALA A 49 -43.69 5.48 -14.48
C ALA A 49 -43.65 6.57 -15.56
N LYS A 50 -44.83 7.11 -15.87
CA LYS A 50 -45.12 8.06 -16.95
C LYS A 50 -44.14 9.23 -17.00
N THR A 51 -43.65 9.50 -18.20
CA THR A 51 -42.95 10.74 -18.58
C THR A 51 -43.91 11.92 -18.42
N GLN A 52 -43.93 12.54 -17.25
CA GLN A 52 -44.24 13.96 -17.13
C GLN A 52 -42.90 14.67 -17.23
N ILE A 53 -42.77 15.51 -18.26
CA ILE A 53 -41.73 16.54 -18.33
C ILE A 53 -41.99 17.45 -17.13
N LEU A 54 -41.30 17.20 -16.03
CA LEU A 54 -41.36 18.04 -14.84
C LEU A 54 -40.54 19.28 -15.17
N GLU A 55 -41.20 20.44 -15.23
CA GLU A 55 -40.53 21.73 -15.29
C GLU A 55 -39.47 21.82 -14.18
N ASN A 56 -38.29 22.28 -14.59
CA ASN A 56 -36.98 21.95 -14.04
C ASN A 56 -36.61 22.77 -12.79
N ASN A 57 -37.56 23.07 -11.90
CA ASN A 57 -37.35 23.98 -10.76
C ASN A 57 -37.37 23.20 -9.43
N SER A 58 -36.37 22.34 -9.20
CA SER A 58 -36.17 21.74 -7.88
C SER A 58 -35.12 22.56 -7.13
N PRO A 59 -35.50 23.31 -6.06
CA PRO A 59 -34.54 24.10 -5.27
C PRO A 59 -33.39 23.25 -4.72
N ILE A 60 -33.64 21.98 -4.45
CA ILE A 60 -32.62 21.02 -4.05
C ILE A 60 -31.69 20.63 -5.20
N ALA A 61 -32.21 20.43 -6.41
CA ALA A 61 -31.36 20.14 -7.56
C ALA A 61 -30.43 21.33 -7.86
N ASP A 62 -30.96 22.55 -7.87
CA ASP A 62 -30.17 23.77 -8.07
C ASP A 62 -29.11 23.93 -6.98
N TYR A 63 -29.47 23.68 -5.72
CA TYR A 63 -28.54 23.71 -4.60
C TYR A 63 -27.41 22.69 -4.75
N LEU A 64 -27.72 21.46 -5.18
CA LEU A 64 -26.73 20.40 -5.42
C LEU A 64 -25.78 20.75 -6.56
N ILE A 65 -26.29 21.33 -7.65
CA ILE A 65 -25.49 21.78 -8.80
C ILE A 65 -24.57 22.93 -8.36
N ASN A 66 -25.13 23.97 -7.75
CA ASN A 66 -24.40 25.19 -7.44
C ASN A 66 -23.36 24.99 -6.33
N THR A 67 -23.71 24.25 -5.28
CA THR A 67 -22.86 24.07 -4.08
C THR A 67 -21.89 22.90 -4.23
N PHE A 68 -22.37 21.75 -4.72
CA PHE A 68 -21.58 20.51 -4.75
C PHE A 68 -21.09 20.12 -6.14
N LYS A 69 -21.44 20.90 -7.18
CA LYS A 69 -21.01 20.70 -8.57
C LYS A 69 -21.43 19.34 -9.14
N PHE A 70 -22.62 18.87 -8.77
CA PHE A 70 -23.25 17.71 -9.43
C PHE A 70 -23.68 18.07 -10.86
N THR A 71 -23.75 17.08 -11.75
CA THR A 71 -24.41 17.25 -13.05
C THR A 71 -25.92 17.39 -12.85
N GLU A 72 -26.62 18.02 -13.80
CA GLU A 72 -28.08 18.14 -13.76
C GLU A 72 -28.77 16.79 -13.57
N THR A 73 -28.31 15.76 -14.29
CA THR A 73 -28.84 14.39 -14.19
C THR A 73 -28.65 13.78 -12.80
N GLN A 74 -27.49 13.99 -12.17
CA GLN A 74 -27.21 13.51 -10.81
C GLN A 74 -28.06 14.26 -9.79
N ALA A 75 -28.13 15.58 -9.91
CA ALA A 75 -28.90 16.44 -9.01
C ALA A 75 -30.39 16.11 -9.07
N LEU A 76 -30.95 15.90 -10.27
CA LEU A 76 -32.34 15.50 -10.45
C LEU A 76 -32.61 14.10 -9.89
N SER A 77 -31.70 13.15 -10.08
CA SER A 77 -31.82 11.80 -9.50
C SER A 77 -31.84 11.84 -7.96
N ILE A 78 -30.95 12.63 -7.35
CA ILE A 78 -30.89 12.81 -5.90
C ILE A 78 -32.16 13.52 -5.40
N SER A 79 -32.56 14.64 -6.02
CA SER A 79 -33.74 15.39 -5.59
C SER A 79 -35.02 14.58 -5.70
N THR A 80 -35.17 13.76 -6.76
CA THR A 80 -36.30 12.83 -6.92
C THR A 80 -36.30 11.76 -5.82
N ARG A 81 -35.14 11.23 -5.45
CA ARG A 81 -35.01 10.25 -4.36
C ARG A 81 -35.38 10.83 -3.00
N PHE A 82 -35.12 12.11 -2.78
CA PHE A 82 -35.40 12.85 -1.54
C PHE A 82 -36.53 13.89 -1.72
N TYR A 83 -37.59 13.52 -2.47
CA TYR A 83 -38.66 14.44 -2.89
C TYR A 83 -39.42 15.16 -1.77
N TRP A 84 -39.34 14.64 -0.53
CA TRP A 84 -39.95 15.23 0.66
C TRP A 84 -39.18 16.45 1.19
N VAL A 85 -37.92 16.64 0.78
CA VAL A 85 -37.12 17.82 1.15
C VAL A 85 -37.37 18.91 0.12
N LYS A 86 -38.09 19.97 0.53
CA LYS A 86 -38.53 21.05 -0.36
C LYS A 86 -37.61 22.28 -0.35
N SER A 87 -36.84 22.48 0.71
CA SER A 87 -35.96 23.64 0.93
C SER A 87 -34.51 23.21 1.20
N PRO A 88 -33.49 23.96 0.74
CA PRO A 88 -32.08 23.69 1.01
C PRO A 88 -31.65 23.97 2.46
N GLU A 89 -32.55 24.46 3.33
CA GLU A 89 -32.26 24.74 4.75
C GLU A 89 -31.64 23.56 5.50
N LYS A 90 -32.19 22.35 5.30
CA LYS A 90 -31.69 21.15 5.99
C LYS A 90 -30.27 20.77 5.52
N PRO A 91 -30.00 20.61 4.20
CA PRO A 91 -28.64 20.45 3.70
C PRO A 91 -27.68 21.57 4.12
N GLY A 92 -28.14 22.82 4.14
CA GLY A 92 -27.36 23.98 4.56
C GLY A 92 -26.97 23.95 6.04
N SER A 93 -27.91 23.57 6.92
CA SER A 93 -27.65 23.39 8.36
C SER A 93 -26.61 22.31 8.63
N LEU A 94 -26.63 21.24 7.83
CA LEU A 94 -25.66 20.15 7.93
C LEU A 94 -24.28 20.53 7.40
N LEU A 95 -24.20 21.38 6.37
CA LEU A 95 -22.96 21.98 5.91
C LEU A 95 -22.30 22.79 7.05
N LEU A 96 -23.08 23.66 7.72
CA LEU A 96 -22.61 24.43 8.87
C LEU A 96 -22.16 23.53 10.03
N PHE A 97 -22.90 22.44 10.31
CA PHE A 97 -22.51 21.46 11.32
C PHE A 97 -21.12 20.86 11.04
N PHE A 98 -20.85 20.41 9.81
CA PHE A 98 -19.53 19.88 9.48
C PHE A 98 -18.43 20.95 9.49
N GLN A 99 -18.72 22.18 9.05
CA GLN A 99 -17.78 23.29 9.13
C GLN A 99 -17.41 23.62 10.59
N ASN A 100 -18.38 23.62 11.50
CA ASN A 100 -18.15 23.83 12.94
C ASN A 100 -17.33 22.70 13.58
N LEU A 101 -17.33 21.50 12.99
CA LEU A 101 -16.46 20.39 13.39
C LEU A 101 -15.05 20.48 12.79
N GLY A 102 -14.75 21.54 12.02
CA GLY A 102 -13.46 21.78 11.39
C GLY A 102 -13.25 21.08 10.05
N PHE A 103 -14.32 20.66 9.37
CA PHE A 103 -14.21 20.04 8.04
C PHE A 103 -13.97 21.12 6.99
N SER A 104 -13.04 20.87 6.07
CA SER A 104 -12.84 21.75 4.93
C SER A 104 -14.00 21.63 3.92
N GLU A 105 -14.23 22.65 3.11
CA GLU A 105 -15.23 22.59 2.04
C GLU A 105 -14.96 21.43 1.08
N SER A 106 -13.68 21.15 0.78
CA SER A 106 -13.26 20.01 -0.04
C SER A 106 -13.62 18.66 0.59
N ASP A 107 -13.47 18.52 1.92
CA ASP A 107 -13.82 17.28 2.63
C ASP A 107 -15.31 17.03 2.57
N ILE A 108 -16.11 18.07 2.83
CA ILE A 108 -17.57 17.97 2.80
C ILE A 108 -18.05 17.64 1.39
N ARG A 109 -17.52 18.33 0.37
CA ARG A 109 -17.86 18.05 -1.04
C ARG A 109 -17.53 16.61 -1.43
N SER A 110 -16.37 16.10 -1.03
CA SER A 110 -15.97 14.72 -1.30
C SER A 110 -16.87 13.69 -0.59
N ALA A 111 -17.21 13.95 0.68
CA ALA A 111 -18.10 13.12 1.48
C ALA A 111 -19.49 13.01 0.82
N VAL A 112 -20.06 14.16 0.46
CA VAL A 112 -21.39 14.30 -0.16
C VAL A 112 -21.43 13.66 -1.55
N ARG A 113 -20.39 13.87 -2.37
CA ARG A 113 -20.29 13.23 -3.69
C ARG A 113 -20.34 11.70 -3.61
N THR A 114 -19.74 11.14 -2.56
CA THR A 114 -19.73 9.68 -2.32
C THR A 114 -21.03 9.19 -1.67
N SER A 115 -21.62 9.99 -0.78
CA SER A 115 -22.83 9.63 -0.01
C SER A 115 -23.81 10.80 0.08
N PRO A 116 -24.57 11.15 -0.98
CA PRO A 116 -25.45 12.32 -0.97
C PRO A 116 -26.51 12.29 0.13
N GLN A 117 -26.92 11.09 0.56
CA GLN A 117 -27.89 10.86 1.63
C GLN A 117 -27.51 11.49 2.97
N ILE A 118 -26.21 11.77 3.21
CA ILE A 118 -25.79 12.39 4.47
C ILE A 118 -26.45 13.76 4.62
N LEU A 119 -26.59 14.54 3.53
CA LEU A 119 -27.23 15.87 3.52
C LEU A 119 -28.66 15.87 4.06
N PHE A 120 -29.33 14.73 3.99
CA PHE A 120 -30.74 14.60 4.35
C PHE A 120 -30.94 13.86 5.68
N SER A 121 -29.84 13.48 6.36
CA SER A 121 -29.85 12.81 7.65
C SER A 121 -30.21 13.77 8.78
N ASP A 122 -30.67 13.22 9.91
CA ASP A 122 -30.93 13.98 11.12
C ASP A 122 -29.61 14.24 11.86
N ILE A 123 -29.33 15.51 12.18
CA ILE A 123 -28.05 15.90 12.81
C ILE A 123 -27.95 15.29 14.20
N ASP A 124 -28.94 15.54 15.06
CA ASP A 124 -28.88 15.15 16.48
C ASP A 124 -29.06 13.65 16.68
N LYS A 125 -29.97 13.02 15.95
CA LYS A 125 -30.32 11.61 16.16
C LYS A 125 -29.43 10.64 15.39
N THR A 126 -28.83 11.07 14.27
CA THR A 126 -28.11 10.14 13.37
C THR A 126 -26.64 10.48 13.24
N LEU A 127 -26.29 11.73 12.93
CA LEU A 127 -24.91 12.09 12.59
C LEU A 127 -24.07 12.36 13.83
N LYS A 128 -24.59 13.15 14.77
CA LYS A 128 -23.87 13.56 15.98
C LYS A 128 -23.37 12.35 16.80
N PRO A 129 -24.17 11.31 17.09
CA PRO A 129 -23.67 10.14 17.83
C PRO A 129 -22.53 9.39 17.10
N LYS A 130 -22.56 9.36 15.76
CA LYS A 130 -21.50 8.72 14.96
C LYS A 130 -20.24 9.56 14.93
N ILE A 131 -20.38 10.88 14.88
CA ILE A 131 -19.26 11.82 14.94
C ILE A 131 -18.59 11.73 16.32
N GLU A 132 -19.37 11.78 17.40
CA GLU A 132 -18.89 11.64 18.78
C GLU A 132 -18.14 10.32 18.97
N PHE A 133 -18.68 9.21 18.45
CA PHE A 133 -17.98 7.91 18.46
C PHE A 133 -16.59 7.97 17.79
N PHE A 134 -16.43 8.63 16.64
CA PHE A 134 -15.11 8.77 16.02
C PHE A 134 -14.20 9.75 16.77
N GLN A 135 -14.76 10.75 17.44
CA GLN A 135 -14.01 11.66 18.31
C GLN A 135 -13.47 10.95 19.55
N GLU A 136 -14.28 10.07 20.17
CA GLU A 136 -13.86 9.21 21.28
C GLU A 136 -12.74 8.23 20.87
N LEU A 137 -12.70 7.82 19.60
CA LEU A 137 -11.60 7.04 19.04
C LEU A 137 -10.35 7.88 18.70
N GLY A 138 -10.40 9.21 18.89
CA GLY A 138 -9.26 10.12 18.75
C GLY A 138 -9.23 10.96 17.47
N LEU A 139 -10.29 10.95 16.64
CA LEU A 139 -10.35 11.81 15.45
C LEU A 139 -11.05 13.14 15.73
N VAL A 140 -10.33 14.24 15.58
CA VAL A 140 -10.88 15.60 15.77
C VAL A 140 -10.49 16.54 14.64
N GLY A 141 -11.24 17.64 14.49
CA GLY A 141 -10.95 18.72 13.54
C GLY A 141 -10.72 18.25 12.11
N SER A 142 -9.64 18.74 11.49
CA SER A 142 -9.29 18.42 10.10
C SER A 142 -9.07 16.92 9.86
N GLU A 143 -8.51 16.18 10.82
CA GLU A 143 -8.23 14.75 10.65
C GLU A 143 -9.52 13.93 10.60
N LEU A 144 -10.52 14.30 11.40
CA LEU A 144 -11.86 13.76 11.30
C LEU A 144 -12.49 14.07 9.93
N GLY A 145 -12.37 15.31 9.45
CA GLY A 145 -12.83 15.73 8.13
C GLY A 145 -12.25 14.89 7.00
N LYS A 146 -10.92 14.75 6.95
CA LYS A 146 -10.19 13.92 5.97
C LYS A 146 -10.54 12.45 6.06
N PHE A 147 -10.79 11.94 7.27
CA PHE A 147 -11.17 10.55 7.47
C PHE A 147 -12.58 10.29 6.92
N ILE A 148 -13.55 11.12 7.30
CA ILE A 148 -14.95 11.00 6.89
C ILE A 148 -15.11 11.26 5.39
N SER A 149 -14.36 12.20 4.79
CA SER A 149 -14.43 12.46 3.35
C SER A 149 -14.11 11.23 2.51
N ARG A 150 -13.14 10.40 2.95
CA ARG A 150 -12.78 9.13 2.31
C ARG A 150 -13.68 7.95 2.70
N ASN A 151 -14.46 8.10 3.78
CA ASN A 151 -15.22 7.01 4.40
C ASN A 151 -16.67 7.40 4.70
N SER A 152 -17.28 8.29 3.92
CA SER A 152 -18.61 8.85 4.23
C SER A 152 -19.71 7.79 4.30
N MET A 153 -19.48 6.62 3.69
CA MET A 153 -20.35 5.45 3.82
C MET A 153 -20.51 4.96 5.27
N LEU A 154 -19.53 5.24 6.15
CA LEU A 154 -19.60 4.91 7.57
C LEU A 154 -20.71 5.68 8.29
N LEU A 155 -21.06 6.88 7.82
CA LEU A 155 -22.17 7.64 8.40
C LEU A 155 -23.54 7.06 8.07
N ASN A 156 -23.63 6.08 7.16
CA ASN A 156 -24.89 5.45 6.75
C ASN A 156 -25.15 4.10 7.44
N VAL A 157 -24.15 3.53 8.10
CA VAL A 157 -24.34 2.27 8.84
C VAL A 157 -24.88 2.53 10.25
N SER A 158 -25.56 1.55 10.83
CA SER A 158 -26.02 1.63 12.21
C SER A 158 -24.82 1.70 13.16
N LEU A 159 -24.86 2.65 14.09
CA LEU A 159 -23.82 2.79 15.10
C LEU A 159 -23.77 1.55 16.00
N GLU A 160 -24.89 1.25 16.65
CA GLU A 160 -25.04 0.17 17.63
C GLU A 160 -24.96 -1.23 17.02
N ARG A 161 -25.59 -1.45 15.86
CA ARG A 161 -25.68 -2.81 15.28
C ARG A 161 -24.49 -3.18 14.41
N ARG A 162 -23.68 -2.22 13.97
CA ARG A 162 -22.61 -2.45 12.97
C ARG A 162 -21.29 -1.82 13.37
N LEU A 163 -21.22 -0.49 13.51
CA LEU A 163 -19.95 0.19 13.75
C LEU A 163 -19.32 -0.25 15.06
N VAL A 164 -20.03 -0.10 16.19
CA VAL A 164 -19.49 -0.41 17.52
C VAL A 164 -19.02 -1.86 17.61
N PRO A 165 -19.85 -2.89 17.27
CA PRO A 165 -19.41 -4.28 17.38
C PRO A 165 -18.23 -4.63 16.46
N CYS A 166 -18.22 -4.13 15.23
CA CYS A 166 -17.09 -4.39 14.32
C CYS A 166 -15.80 -3.73 14.83
N ILE A 167 -15.87 -2.50 15.36
CA ILE A 167 -14.71 -1.80 15.91
C ILE A 167 -14.18 -2.53 17.14
N GLU A 168 -15.04 -3.00 18.03
CA GLU A 168 -14.62 -3.81 19.20
C GLU A 168 -13.89 -5.08 18.77
N ILE A 169 -14.41 -5.82 17.79
CA ILE A 169 -13.75 -7.01 17.23
C ILE A 169 -12.36 -6.64 16.66
N ILE A 170 -12.27 -5.54 15.91
CA ILE A 170 -11.01 -5.09 15.32
C ILE A 170 -10.01 -4.69 16.41
N LYS A 171 -10.42 -3.92 17.41
CA LYS A 171 -9.57 -3.51 18.55
C LYS A 171 -9.06 -4.71 19.33
N ASN A 172 -9.88 -5.74 19.53
CA ASN A 172 -9.46 -6.98 20.17
C ASN A 172 -8.34 -7.70 19.40
N ILE A 173 -8.32 -7.60 18.06
CA ILE A 173 -7.23 -8.13 17.23
C ILE A 173 -6.01 -7.22 17.26
N LEU A 174 -6.22 -5.90 17.27
CA LEU A 174 -5.21 -4.87 17.29
C LEU A 174 -4.81 -4.50 18.74
N SER A 175 -4.53 -5.49 19.58
CA SER A 175 -4.38 -5.31 21.04
C SER A 175 -3.24 -4.35 21.47
N ASN A 176 -2.33 -3.97 20.57
CA ASN A 176 -1.22 -3.05 20.82
C ASN A 176 -1.42 -1.67 20.15
N ASP A 177 -2.65 -1.30 19.80
CA ASP A 177 -3.02 -0.08 19.06
C ASP A 177 -3.59 0.99 20.01
N GLU A 178 -2.76 1.47 20.94
CA GLU A 178 -3.19 2.38 22.02
C GLU A 178 -3.82 3.69 21.49
N ASP A 179 -3.32 4.21 20.37
CA ASP A 179 -3.76 5.46 19.73
C ASP A 179 -4.72 5.25 18.54
N ASN A 180 -5.21 4.02 18.34
CA ASN A 180 -6.10 3.62 17.25
C ASN A 180 -5.53 3.89 15.82
N GLN A 181 -4.22 4.09 15.64
CA GLN A 181 -3.66 4.37 14.31
C GLN A 181 -3.78 3.19 13.36
N ASP A 182 -3.60 1.96 13.85
CA ASP A 182 -3.77 0.75 13.07
C ASP A 182 -5.25 0.54 12.73
N LEU A 183 -6.16 0.80 13.66
CA LEU A 183 -7.61 0.81 13.42
C LEU A 183 -7.97 1.76 12.27
N PHE A 184 -7.52 3.02 12.33
CA PHE A 184 -7.80 3.96 11.23
C PHE A 184 -7.11 3.55 9.93
N ARG A 185 -5.95 2.89 9.98
CA ARG A 185 -5.30 2.31 8.78
C ARG A 185 -6.15 1.22 8.15
N VAL A 186 -6.75 0.35 8.97
CA VAL A 186 -7.69 -0.70 8.53
C VAL A 186 -8.91 -0.07 7.85
N LEU A 187 -9.55 0.90 8.51
CA LEU A 187 -10.77 1.55 8.00
C LEU A 187 -10.52 2.31 6.69
N ARG A 188 -9.40 3.03 6.58
CA ARG A 188 -8.99 3.72 5.35
C ARG A 188 -8.75 2.75 4.19
N ARG A 189 -8.20 1.55 4.46
CA ARG A 189 -7.95 0.52 3.44
C ARG A 189 -9.22 -0.22 3.03
N CYS A 190 -10.12 -0.49 3.97
CA CYS A 190 -11.35 -1.23 3.70
C CYS A 190 -12.46 -0.91 4.70
N ASN A 191 -13.22 0.15 4.44
CA ASN A 191 -14.42 0.46 5.23
C ASN A 191 -15.52 -0.62 5.18
N LYS A 192 -15.44 -1.59 4.26
CA LYS A 192 -16.37 -2.73 4.23
C LYS A 192 -16.31 -3.59 5.51
N VAL A 193 -15.18 -3.56 6.22
CA VAL A 193 -14.98 -4.33 7.46
C VAL A 193 -15.99 -3.98 8.57
N VAL A 194 -16.51 -2.75 8.55
CA VAL A 194 -17.53 -2.28 9.52
C VAL A 194 -18.92 -2.07 8.89
N ARG A 195 -19.10 -2.48 7.62
CA ARG A 195 -20.39 -2.37 6.91
C ARG A 195 -21.15 -3.69 6.86
N GLY A 196 -20.42 -4.80 6.95
CA GLY A 196 -20.98 -6.15 6.91
C GLY A 196 -21.55 -6.59 8.25
N ASP A 197 -21.83 -7.89 8.34
CA ASP A 197 -22.22 -8.53 9.58
C ASP A 197 -21.04 -8.82 10.49
N PRO A 198 -21.03 -8.27 11.73
CA PRO A 198 -19.93 -8.52 12.66
C PRO A 198 -19.74 -10.01 12.90
N GLN A 199 -20.84 -10.76 13.03
CA GLN A 199 -20.80 -12.17 13.39
C GLN A 199 -20.55 -13.08 12.18
N SER A 200 -21.44 -13.06 11.19
CA SER A 200 -21.36 -14.00 10.07
C SER A 200 -20.26 -13.65 9.07
N GLY A 201 -19.85 -12.38 8.97
CA GLY A 201 -18.82 -11.95 8.03
C GLY A 201 -17.43 -11.90 8.66
N LEU A 202 -17.25 -11.00 9.63
CA LEU A 202 -15.95 -10.70 10.22
C LEU A 202 -15.47 -11.84 11.14
N MET A 203 -16.28 -12.24 12.12
CA MET A 203 -15.92 -13.29 13.08
C MET A 203 -15.71 -14.66 12.44
N GLY A 204 -16.53 -15.04 11.44
CA GLY A 204 -16.35 -16.30 10.70
C GLY A 204 -14.98 -16.41 10.04
N ASN A 205 -14.57 -15.37 9.30
CA ASN A 205 -13.26 -15.33 8.65
C ASN A 205 -12.11 -15.30 9.68
N ILE A 206 -12.28 -14.59 10.81
CA ILE A 206 -11.31 -14.60 11.91
C ILE A 206 -11.15 -16.01 12.48
N ALA A 207 -12.26 -16.70 12.77
CA ALA A 207 -12.23 -18.05 13.33
C ALA A 207 -11.53 -19.03 12.37
N PHE A 208 -11.81 -18.93 11.07
CA PHE A 208 -11.13 -19.74 10.07
C PHE A 208 -9.62 -19.46 10.02
N LEU A 209 -9.19 -18.19 9.99
CA LEU A 209 -7.76 -17.84 10.01
C LEU A 209 -7.06 -18.37 11.26
N LYS A 210 -7.72 -18.27 12.42
CA LYS A 210 -7.21 -18.85 13.67
C LYS A 210 -7.08 -20.37 13.59
N SER A 211 -8.03 -21.06 12.96
CA SER A 211 -7.95 -22.51 12.73
C SER A 211 -6.78 -22.94 11.83
N CYS A 212 -6.28 -22.02 10.99
CA CYS A 212 -5.07 -22.23 10.20
C CYS A 212 -3.76 -21.86 10.94
N GLY A 213 -3.85 -21.49 12.22
CA GLY A 213 -2.70 -21.07 13.02
C GLY A 213 -2.32 -19.60 12.90
N ILE A 214 -3.11 -18.77 12.18
CA ILE A 214 -2.86 -17.34 12.04
C ILE A 214 -3.49 -16.62 13.23
N VAL A 215 -2.68 -16.35 14.25
CA VAL A 215 -3.12 -15.79 15.55
C VAL A 215 -2.23 -14.62 15.99
N GLY A 216 -2.64 -13.90 17.03
CA GLY A 216 -1.85 -12.84 17.67
C GLY A 216 -1.33 -11.78 16.68
N SER A 217 -0.02 -11.53 16.72
CA SER A 217 0.63 -10.53 15.87
C SER A 217 0.53 -10.83 14.37
N GLN A 218 0.41 -12.11 13.97
CA GLN A 218 0.20 -12.47 12.57
C GLN A 218 -1.18 -12.03 12.08
N LEU A 219 -2.21 -12.25 12.91
CA LEU A 219 -3.58 -11.86 12.59
C LEU A 219 -3.72 -10.33 12.55
N SER A 220 -3.13 -9.63 13.52
CA SER A 220 -3.04 -8.16 13.54
C SER A 220 -2.34 -7.61 12.29
N MET A 221 -1.16 -8.16 11.95
CA MET A 221 -0.43 -7.78 10.74
C MET A 221 -1.27 -8.00 9.48
N LEU A 222 -1.96 -9.14 9.37
CA LEU A 222 -2.80 -9.45 8.21
C LEU A 222 -3.99 -8.50 8.12
N LEU A 223 -4.64 -8.18 9.24
CA LEU A 223 -5.77 -7.24 9.30
C LEU A 223 -5.33 -5.84 8.88
N THR A 224 -4.22 -5.34 9.43
CA THR A 224 -3.68 -4.02 9.13
C THR A 224 -3.23 -3.88 7.67
N ARG A 225 -2.63 -4.93 7.10
CA ARG A 225 -2.09 -4.90 5.73
C ARG A 225 -3.15 -5.21 4.66
N GLN A 226 -4.04 -6.16 4.94
CA GLN A 226 -5.01 -6.71 4.01
C GLN A 226 -6.38 -6.97 4.67
N PRO A 227 -7.10 -5.92 5.10
CA PRO A 227 -8.39 -6.08 5.79
C PRO A 227 -9.49 -6.69 4.91
N ARG A 228 -9.32 -6.68 3.58
CA ARG A 228 -10.28 -7.31 2.65
C ARG A 228 -10.46 -8.80 2.91
N LEU A 229 -9.41 -9.51 3.34
CA LEU A 229 -9.47 -10.95 3.65
C LEU A 229 -10.50 -11.29 4.73
N PHE A 230 -10.83 -10.32 5.60
CA PHE A 230 -11.78 -10.48 6.69
C PHE A 230 -13.23 -10.24 6.24
N THR A 231 -13.44 -9.84 4.99
CA THR A 231 -14.76 -9.43 4.46
C THR A 231 -15.18 -10.16 3.20
N ILE A 232 -14.28 -10.97 2.62
CA ILE A 232 -14.63 -11.82 1.48
C ILE A 232 -15.50 -12.99 1.95
N LYS A 233 -16.17 -13.66 0.99
CA LYS A 233 -16.87 -14.91 1.27
C LYS A 233 -15.88 -15.93 1.83
N GLU A 234 -16.30 -16.64 2.87
CA GLU A 234 -15.46 -17.64 3.54
C GLU A 234 -14.91 -18.70 2.57
N SER A 235 -15.72 -19.15 1.60
CA SER A 235 -15.27 -20.09 0.57
C SER A 235 -14.06 -19.58 -0.22
N LYS A 236 -14.07 -18.31 -0.63
CA LYS A 236 -12.92 -17.70 -1.33
C LYS A 236 -11.70 -17.57 -0.43
N LEU A 237 -11.89 -17.32 0.87
CA LEU A 237 -10.79 -17.30 1.83
C LEU A 237 -10.16 -18.69 1.97
N ARG A 238 -11.00 -19.74 2.03
CA ARG A 238 -10.58 -21.15 2.05
C ARG A 238 -9.82 -21.52 0.79
N ASP A 239 -10.28 -21.11 -0.39
CA ASP A 239 -9.59 -21.35 -1.66
C ASP A 239 -8.18 -20.72 -1.67
N LEU A 240 -8.04 -19.48 -1.16
CA LEU A 240 -6.75 -18.82 -1.04
C LEU A 240 -5.81 -19.55 -0.09
N VAL A 241 -6.32 -20.03 1.06
CA VAL A 241 -5.53 -20.82 2.00
C VAL A 241 -5.13 -22.16 1.37
N SER A 242 -6.07 -22.89 0.76
CA SER A 242 -5.79 -24.17 0.08
C SER A 242 -4.69 -24.00 -0.94
N ARG A 243 -4.79 -22.99 -1.81
CA ARG A 243 -3.77 -22.69 -2.81
C ARG A 243 -2.37 -22.48 -2.21
N VAL A 244 -2.29 -21.83 -1.05
CA VAL A 244 -1.00 -21.63 -0.36
C VAL A 244 -0.51 -22.94 0.28
N LEU A 245 -1.40 -23.78 0.81
CA LEU A 245 -1.03 -25.10 1.33
C LEU A 245 -0.53 -26.03 0.20
N ASP A 246 -1.18 -26.00 -0.96
CA ASP A 246 -0.79 -26.75 -2.17
C ASP A 246 0.60 -26.34 -2.68
N MET A 247 1.03 -25.10 -2.39
CA MET A 247 2.40 -24.61 -2.65
C MET A 247 3.43 -25.06 -1.60
N GLY A 248 3.05 -25.95 -0.68
CA GLY A 248 3.93 -26.58 0.30
C GLY A 248 4.15 -25.77 1.58
N PHE A 249 3.24 -24.87 1.93
CA PHE A 249 3.26 -24.21 3.24
C PHE A 249 2.53 -25.08 4.28
N ALA A 250 3.14 -25.25 5.45
CA ALA A 250 2.50 -25.93 6.56
C ALA A 250 1.53 -25.01 7.32
N VAL A 251 0.44 -25.59 7.83
CA VAL A 251 -0.41 -24.97 8.86
C VAL A 251 0.46 -24.61 10.07
N ASN A 252 0.18 -23.49 10.74
CA ASN A 252 0.97 -22.95 11.85
C ASN A 252 2.40 -22.46 11.48
N SER A 253 2.79 -22.46 10.20
CA SER A 253 4.05 -21.86 9.78
C SER A 253 4.02 -20.33 9.91
N ARG A 254 5.14 -19.74 10.38
CA ARG A 254 5.28 -18.28 10.41
C ARG A 254 5.20 -17.64 9.02
N MET A 255 5.48 -18.41 7.97
CA MET A 255 5.44 -17.94 6.57
C MET A 255 4.06 -18.04 5.93
N LEU A 256 3.14 -18.83 6.49
CA LEU A 256 1.80 -19.01 5.96
C LEU A 256 1.06 -17.68 5.81
N VAL A 257 1.11 -16.84 6.85
CA VAL A 257 0.45 -15.52 6.84
C VAL A 257 1.02 -14.59 5.77
N TYR A 258 2.33 -14.63 5.52
CA TYR A 258 2.97 -13.80 4.49
C TYR A 258 2.65 -14.30 3.08
N ALA A 259 2.53 -15.62 2.90
CA ALA A 259 2.11 -16.20 1.64
C ALA A 259 0.65 -15.92 1.32
N LEU A 260 -0.24 -16.10 2.31
CA LEU A 260 -1.65 -15.71 2.19
C LEU A 260 -1.79 -14.23 1.85
N TYR A 261 -1.03 -13.37 2.55
CA TYR A 261 -0.98 -11.95 2.24
C TYR A 261 -0.57 -11.72 0.78
N THR A 262 0.54 -12.32 0.31
CA THR A 262 0.99 -12.15 -1.07
C THR A 262 -0.04 -12.60 -2.10
N VAL A 263 -0.57 -13.82 -2.01
CA VAL A 263 -1.52 -14.32 -3.02
C VAL A 263 -2.82 -13.51 -3.03
N SER A 264 -3.21 -12.94 -1.88
CA SER A 264 -4.41 -12.10 -1.78
C SER A 264 -4.28 -10.71 -2.40
N CYS A 265 -3.04 -10.27 -2.71
CA CYS A 265 -2.78 -8.96 -3.30
C CYS A 265 -2.91 -8.93 -4.82
N MET A 266 -3.00 -10.07 -5.48
CA MET A 266 -2.96 -10.15 -6.94
C MET A 266 -3.84 -11.27 -7.48
N SER A 267 -4.14 -11.22 -8.77
CA SER A 267 -4.88 -12.30 -9.44
C SER A 267 -4.00 -13.53 -9.65
N ASN A 268 -4.62 -14.68 -9.96
CA ASN A 268 -3.89 -15.90 -10.28
C ASN A 268 -3.00 -15.70 -11.52
N GLU A 269 -3.50 -15.01 -12.53
CA GLU A 269 -2.78 -14.72 -13.77
C GLU A 269 -1.55 -13.86 -13.49
N THR A 270 -1.68 -12.83 -12.64
CA THR A 270 -0.54 -11.99 -12.26
C THR A 270 0.49 -12.77 -11.45
N PHE A 271 0.05 -13.66 -10.57
CA PHE A 271 0.95 -14.53 -9.82
C PHE A 271 1.71 -15.48 -10.75
N THR A 272 1.02 -16.13 -11.70
CA THR A 272 1.63 -17.04 -12.67
C THR A 272 2.63 -16.32 -13.56
N ARG A 273 2.29 -15.15 -14.12
CA ARG A 273 3.22 -14.34 -14.92
C ARG A 273 4.51 -14.00 -14.17
N LYS A 274 4.42 -13.74 -12.86
CA LYS A 274 5.61 -13.49 -12.03
C LYS A 274 6.45 -14.75 -11.82
N LEU A 275 5.84 -15.93 -11.73
CA LEU A 275 6.61 -17.19 -11.69
C LEU A 275 7.25 -17.51 -13.05
N GLU A 276 6.54 -17.27 -14.16
CA GLU A 276 7.08 -17.40 -15.52
C GLU A 276 8.28 -16.47 -15.73
N LEU A 277 8.26 -15.26 -15.16
CA LEU A 277 9.40 -14.36 -15.17
C LEU A 277 10.65 -14.95 -14.48
N PHE A 278 10.46 -15.68 -13.38
CA PHE A 278 11.59 -16.36 -12.72
C PHE A 278 12.10 -17.47 -13.65
N GLN A 279 11.19 -18.23 -14.27
CA GLN A 279 11.57 -19.30 -15.20
C GLN A 279 12.33 -18.77 -16.42
N SER A 280 11.87 -17.68 -17.03
CA SER A 280 12.59 -17.03 -18.13
C SER A 280 13.95 -16.46 -17.71
N SER A 281 14.17 -16.27 -16.41
CA SER A 281 15.44 -15.83 -15.82
C SER A 281 16.34 -17.00 -15.38
N GLY A 282 15.97 -18.26 -15.70
CA GLY A 282 16.80 -19.46 -15.49
C GLY A 282 16.50 -20.29 -14.24
N PHE A 283 15.40 -20.00 -13.53
CA PHE A 283 14.96 -20.79 -12.37
C PHE A 283 14.00 -21.91 -12.79
N SER A 284 14.17 -23.11 -12.26
CA SER A 284 13.20 -24.19 -12.43
C SER A 284 11.90 -23.89 -11.68
N SER A 285 10.80 -24.57 -12.04
CA SER A 285 9.52 -24.42 -11.35
C SER A 285 9.64 -24.68 -9.84
N GLU A 286 10.38 -25.71 -9.43
CA GLU A 286 10.60 -26.02 -8.01
C GLU A 286 11.43 -24.95 -7.31
N GLU A 287 12.49 -24.43 -7.95
CA GLU A 287 13.27 -23.31 -7.39
C GLU A 287 12.39 -22.06 -7.19
N CYS A 288 11.47 -21.77 -8.11
CA CYS A 288 10.53 -20.66 -7.99
C CYS A 288 9.63 -20.82 -6.76
N ILE A 289 9.04 -22.01 -6.57
CA ILE A 289 8.19 -22.32 -5.41
C ILE A 289 9.01 -22.31 -4.11
N GLN A 290 10.25 -22.81 -4.14
CA GLN A 290 11.16 -22.75 -3.01
C GLN A 290 11.48 -21.30 -2.60
N MET A 291 11.74 -20.43 -3.58
CA MET A 291 11.97 -19.00 -3.34
C MET A 291 10.72 -18.34 -2.76
N PHE A 292 9.54 -18.64 -3.30
CA PHE A 292 8.27 -18.14 -2.78
C PHE A 292 8.03 -18.58 -1.33
N ARG A 293 8.32 -19.85 -0.99
CA ARG A 293 8.21 -20.36 0.40
C ARG A 293 9.13 -19.63 1.37
N LYS A 294 10.33 -19.26 0.94
CA LYS A 294 11.33 -18.56 1.77
C LYS A 294 11.06 -17.06 1.89
N ALA A 295 10.55 -16.42 0.84
CA ALA A 295 10.28 -15.00 0.81
C ALA A 295 8.98 -14.71 0.03
N PRO A 296 7.80 -14.96 0.62
CA PRO A 296 6.55 -14.75 -0.11
C PRO A 296 6.35 -13.31 -0.55
N GLY A 297 6.90 -12.35 0.20
CA GLY A 297 6.86 -10.94 -0.14
C GLY A 297 7.60 -10.55 -1.42
N LEU A 298 8.47 -11.41 -1.94
CA LEU A 298 9.22 -11.17 -3.17
C LEU A 298 8.28 -10.97 -4.37
N LEU A 299 7.21 -11.75 -4.49
CA LEU A 299 6.27 -11.61 -5.61
C LEU A 299 5.39 -10.35 -5.52
N ARG A 300 5.43 -9.61 -4.41
CA ARG A 300 4.74 -8.31 -4.30
C ARG A 300 5.53 -7.15 -4.92
N THR A 301 6.80 -7.34 -5.29
CA THR A 301 7.55 -6.32 -6.04
C THR A 301 7.11 -6.29 -7.51
N SER A 302 7.42 -5.22 -8.23
CA SER A 302 7.10 -5.11 -9.65
C SER A 302 7.94 -6.08 -10.50
N GLU A 303 7.46 -6.43 -11.69
CA GLU A 303 8.20 -7.33 -12.60
C GLU A 303 9.52 -6.69 -13.06
N GLU A 304 9.53 -5.37 -13.26
CA GLU A 304 10.69 -4.57 -13.64
C GLU A 304 11.76 -4.63 -12.56
N LYS A 305 11.37 -4.49 -11.29
CA LYS A 305 12.31 -4.60 -10.16
C LYS A 305 12.90 -6.01 -10.06
N LEU A 306 12.11 -7.05 -10.32
CA LEU A 306 12.59 -8.43 -10.31
C LEU A 306 13.61 -8.67 -11.43
N LYS A 307 13.31 -8.22 -12.65
CA LYS A 307 14.23 -8.29 -13.81
C LYS A 307 15.55 -7.60 -13.50
N LEU A 308 15.50 -6.37 -12.98
CA LEU A 308 16.68 -5.60 -12.64
C LEU A 308 17.49 -6.26 -11.51
N GLY A 309 16.82 -6.85 -10.54
CA GLY A 309 17.47 -7.66 -9.50
C GLY A 309 18.18 -8.88 -10.11
N PHE A 310 17.49 -9.67 -10.94
CA PHE A 310 18.07 -10.83 -11.59
C PHE A 310 19.30 -10.48 -12.45
N GLU A 311 19.18 -9.46 -13.30
CA GLU A 311 20.28 -8.95 -14.13
C GLU A 311 21.47 -8.53 -13.26
N PHE A 312 21.23 -7.73 -12.22
CA PHE A 312 22.30 -7.24 -11.37
C PHE A 312 22.99 -8.38 -10.59
N PHE A 313 22.20 -9.21 -9.89
CA PHE A 313 22.77 -10.25 -9.05
C PHE A 313 23.43 -11.36 -9.87
N MET A 314 22.81 -11.83 -10.96
CA MET A 314 23.35 -12.95 -11.73
C MET A 314 24.40 -12.53 -12.77
N ASN A 315 24.26 -11.36 -13.40
CA ASN A 315 25.15 -10.98 -14.52
C ASN A 315 26.19 -9.93 -14.11
N THR A 316 25.81 -8.93 -13.28
CA THR A 316 26.75 -7.86 -12.90
C THR A 316 27.76 -8.33 -11.84
N ILE A 317 27.28 -8.99 -10.78
CA ILE A 317 28.15 -9.47 -9.70
C ILE A 317 28.45 -10.98 -9.79
N ASN A 318 27.97 -11.66 -10.84
CA ASN A 318 28.13 -13.11 -11.06
C ASN A 318 27.75 -13.96 -9.83
N LEU A 319 26.66 -13.61 -9.13
CA LEU A 319 26.18 -14.40 -8.01
C LEU A 319 25.56 -15.70 -8.52
N GLU A 320 26.02 -16.81 -7.95
CA GLU A 320 25.48 -18.12 -8.28
C GLU A 320 23.97 -18.19 -7.99
N LYS A 321 23.21 -18.70 -8.96
CA LYS A 321 21.75 -18.87 -8.87
C LYS A 321 21.31 -19.57 -7.59
N SER A 322 22.03 -20.60 -7.14
CA SER A 322 21.72 -21.35 -5.93
C SER A 322 21.70 -20.47 -4.66
N VAL A 323 22.49 -19.38 -4.64
CA VAL A 323 22.49 -18.41 -3.54
C VAL A 323 21.20 -17.60 -3.53
N LEU A 324 20.68 -17.19 -4.69
CA LEU A 324 19.39 -16.51 -4.81
C LEU A 324 18.23 -17.42 -4.40
N VAL A 325 18.28 -18.70 -4.75
CA VAL A 325 17.30 -19.69 -4.29
C VAL A 325 17.34 -19.87 -2.78
N ARG A 326 18.54 -19.89 -2.19
CA ARG A 326 18.74 -20.03 -0.74
C ARG A 326 18.30 -18.80 0.03
N ILE A 327 18.55 -17.59 -0.51
CA ILE A 327 18.34 -16.28 0.15
C ILE A 327 17.60 -15.31 -0.80
N PRO A 328 16.34 -15.60 -1.18
CA PRO A 328 15.59 -14.78 -2.14
C PRO A 328 15.26 -13.38 -1.61
N SER A 329 15.33 -13.17 -0.29
CA SER A 329 15.06 -11.87 0.34
C SER A 329 16.05 -10.77 -0.08
N CYS A 330 17.24 -11.12 -0.61
CA CYS A 330 18.18 -10.12 -1.10
C CYS A 330 17.63 -9.31 -2.29
N LEU A 331 16.75 -9.91 -3.10
CA LEU A 331 16.06 -9.26 -4.23
C LEU A 331 14.96 -8.28 -3.78
N MET A 332 14.61 -8.28 -2.49
CA MET A 332 13.60 -7.38 -1.94
C MET A 332 14.16 -6.01 -1.54
N TYR A 333 15.48 -5.89 -1.36
CA TYR A 333 16.12 -4.62 -1.01
C TYR A 333 15.92 -3.55 -2.09
N SER A 334 15.96 -2.28 -1.69
CA SER A 334 15.92 -1.16 -2.63
C SER A 334 17.23 -1.10 -3.40
N MET A 335 17.13 -1.05 -4.73
CA MET A 335 18.31 -1.06 -5.60
C MET A 335 19.07 0.24 -5.47
N ASP A 336 18.35 1.35 -5.53
CA ASP A 336 18.81 2.73 -5.36
C ASP A 336 19.37 2.99 -3.96
N LYS A 337 18.65 2.65 -2.89
CA LYS A 337 19.01 3.08 -1.51
C LYS A 337 19.87 2.08 -0.75
N ARG A 338 20.01 0.83 -1.23
CA ARG A 338 20.73 -0.20 -0.47
C ARG A 338 21.66 -1.06 -1.32
N VAL A 339 21.20 -1.58 -2.46
CA VAL A 339 22.04 -2.51 -3.24
C VAL A 339 23.20 -1.78 -3.91
N MET A 340 22.90 -0.78 -4.75
CA MET A 340 23.92 0.00 -5.47
C MET A 340 24.88 0.76 -4.54
N PRO A 341 24.42 1.45 -3.48
CA PRO A 341 25.31 2.22 -2.60
C PRO A 341 26.33 1.33 -1.92
N ARG A 342 25.89 0.17 -1.42
CA ARG A 342 26.76 -0.79 -0.74
C ARG A 342 27.66 -1.52 -1.73
N TYR A 343 27.19 -1.78 -2.95
CA TYR A 343 28.01 -2.33 -4.01
C TYR A 343 29.18 -1.39 -4.36
N MET A 344 28.92 -0.08 -4.49
CA MET A 344 29.97 0.90 -4.82
C MET A 344 31.03 1.02 -3.74
N VAL A 345 30.62 1.02 -2.47
CA VAL A 345 31.58 0.98 -1.35
C VAL A 345 32.48 -0.26 -1.45
N LEU A 346 31.91 -1.43 -1.75
CA LEU A 346 32.71 -2.65 -1.91
C LEU A 346 33.64 -2.61 -3.13
N GLN A 347 33.21 -2.03 -4.25
CA GLN A 347 34.09 -1.86 -5.41
C GLN A 347 35.31 -1.02 -5.05
N VAL A 348 35.13 0.08 -4.30
CA VAL A 348 36.24 0.91 -3.83
C VAL A 348 37.12 0.16 -2.83
N ILE A 349 36.54 -0.55 -1.86
CA ILE A 349 37.31 -1.36 -0.89
C ILE A 349 38.18 -2.41 -1.61
N ASN A 350 37.64 -3.05 -2.65
CA ASN A 350 38.35 -4.07 -3.41
C ASN A 350 39.44 -3.45 -4.30
N SER A 351 39.17 -2.31 -4.96
CA SER A 351 40.17 -1.63 -5.80
C SER A 351 41.35 -1.10 -4.99
N GLU A 352 41.10 -0.60 -3.79
CA GLU A 352 42.11 -0.08 -2.86
C GLU A 352 42.73 -1.18 -1.97
N LYS A 353 42.27 -2.43 -2.10
CA LYS A 353 42.73 -3.61 -1.32
C LYS A 353 42.70 -3.37 0.19
N LEU A 354 41.67 -2.68 0.69
CA LEU A 354 41.56 -2.32 2.12
C LEU A 354 41.24 -3.52 3.03
N LEU A 355 40.81 -4.64 2.45
CA LEU A 355 40.51 -5.89 3.17
C LEU A 355 41.35 -7.05 2.65
N LYS A 356 41.80 -7.91 3.56
CA LYS A 356 42.55 -9.15 3.24
C LYS A 356 41.69 -10.19 2.51
N ARG A 357 40.38 -10.17 2.74
CA ARG A 357 39.41 -11.10 2.15
C ARG A 357 38.16 -10.33 1.74
N GLU A 358 37.66 -10.64 0.55
CA GLU A 358 36.43 -10.03 0.06
C GLU A 358 35.23 -10.46 0.93
N PRO A 359 34.43 -9.51 1.41
CA PRO A 359 33.23 -9.80 2.17
C PRO A 359 32.13 -10.33 1.25
N SER A 360 31.30 -11.26 1.74
CA SER A 360 30.11 -11.70 1.02
C SER A 360 29.16 -10.53 0.80
N PHE A 361 28.85 -10.20 -0.45
CA PHE A 361 27.94 -9.10 -0.75
C PHE A 361 26.55 -9.28 -0.12
N ILE A 362 26.04 -10.51 -0.08
CA ILE A 362 24.76 -10.82 0.58
C ILE A 362 24.80 -10.49 2.07
N HIS A 363 25.92 -10.78 2.74
CA HIS A 363 26.11 -10.38 4.13
C HIS A 363 26.08 -8.86 4.27
N VAL A 364 26.82 -8.14 3.42
CA VAL A 364 26.87 -6.67 3.43
C VAL A 364 25.48 -6.05 3.23
N LEU A 365 24.62 -6.63 2.38
CA LEU A 365 23.25 -6.18 2.17
C LEU A 365 22.33 -6.41 3.38
N SER A 366 22.61 -7.46 4.17
CA SER A 366 21.81 -7.82 5.35
C SER A 366 22.04 -6.92 6.56
N LEU A 367 23.15 -6.19 6.61
CA LEU A 367 23.48 -5.31 7.72
C LEU A 367 22.45 -4.17 7.86
N THR A 368 22.24 -3.72 9.10
CA THR A 368 21.56 -2.44 9.36
C THR A 368 22.35 -1.29 8.74
N GLU A 369 21.75 -0.10 8.72
CA GLU A 369 22.44 1.07 8.17
C GLU A 369 23.63 1.44 9.04
N GLU A 370 23.42 1.46 10.35
CA GLU A 370 24.38 1.79 11.38
C GLU A 370 25.57 0.82 11.36
N GLU A 371 25.30 -0.49 11.30
CA GLU A 371 26.36 -1.50 11.20
C GLU A 371 27.15 -1.41 9.91
N PHE A 372 26.48 -1.12 8.79
CA PHE A 372 27.15 -0.98 7.50
C PHE A 372 28.09 0.23 7.53
N LEU A 373 27.61 1.40 7.95
CA LEU A 373 28.41 2.62 8.04
C LEU A 373 29.60 2.43 9.00
N ALA A 374 29.38 1.80 10.16
CA ALA A 374 30.45 1.55 11.12
C ALA A 374 31.51 0.60 10.56
N LYS A 375 31.10 -0.54 9.96
CA LYS A 375 32.02 -1.60 9.53
C LYS A 375 32.72 -1.31 8.20
N PHE A 376 32.02 -0.65 7.27
CA PHE A 376 32.46 -0.50 5.88
C PHE A 376 32.83 0.94 5.50
N ILE A 377 32.62 1.93 6.38
CA ILE A 377 33.01 3.32 6.12
C ILE A 377 33.88 3.83 7.27
N ALA A 378 33.33 4.00 8.47
CA ALA A 378 34.01 4.66 9.59
C ALA A 378 35.30 3.95 10.03
N LYS A 379 35.34 2.60 9.93
CA LYS A 379 36.51 1.80 10.29
C LYS A 379 37.76 2.11 9.46
N PHE A 380 37.60 2.66 8.25
CA PHE A 380 38.70 2.88 7.33
C PHE A 380 39.38 4.25 7.46
N GLY A 381 39.16 4.98 8.56
CA GLY A 381 39.95 6.17 8.94
C GLY A 381 40.16 7.16 7.79
N ASN A 382 41.37 7.17 7.23
CA ASN A 382 41.78 8.06 6.13
C ASN A 382 40.97 7.85 4.84
N ASP A 383 40.44 6.65 4.59
CA ASP A 383 39.63 6.35 3.40
C ASP A 383 38.13 6.57 3.63
N ALA A 384 37.70 6.91 4.85
CA ALA A 384 36.29 7.02 5.22
C ALA A 384 35.53 8.07 4.37
N GLU A 385 36.15 9.21 4.07
CA GLU A 385 35.54 10.25 3.23
C GLU A 385 35.29 9.74 1.80
N LYS A 386 36.29 9.08 1.20
CA LYS A 386 36.18 8.48 -0.13
C LYS A 386 35.09 7.41 -0.19
N LEU A 387 35.02 6.54 0.83
CA LEU A 387 33.99 5.52 0.94
C LEU A 387 32.61 6.13 1.15
N LEU A 388 32.50 7.24 1.89
CA LEU A 388 31.26 7.98 2.06
C LEU A 388 30.80 8.65 0.76
N VAL A 389 31.73 9.16 -0.04
CA VAL A 389 31.44 9.68 -1.38
C VAL A 389 30.95 8.56 -2.30
N ALA A 390 31.58 7.38 -2.30
CA ALA A 390 31.08 6.23 -3.06
C ALA A 390 29.68 5.79 -2.59
N TYR A 391 29.46 5.82 -1.27
CA TYR A 391 28.18 5.49 -0.67
C TYR A 391 27.09 6.48 -1.09
N LYS A 392 27.36 7.79 -1.13
CA LYS A 392 26.38 8.83 -1.49
C LYS A 392 26.32 9.15 -2.98
N GLY A 393 27.36 8.82 -3.74
CA GLY A 393 27.60 9.28 -5.11
C GLY A 393 26.55 8.81 -6.12
N HIS A 394 25.85 7.70 -5.83
CA HIS A 394 24.70 7.26 -6.62
C HIS A 394 23.50 8.23 -6.58
N LEU A 395 23.46 9.19 -5.65
CA LEU A 395 22.41 10.21 -5.54
C LEU A 395 22.69 11.47 -6.38
N LEU A 396 23.95 11.75 -6.71
CA LEU A 396 24.35 13.01 -7.35
C LEU A 396 24.00 13.07 -8.84
N ASP A 397 23.78 11.93 -9.49
CA ASP A 397 23.33 11.86 -10.89
C ASP A 397 21.80 11.90 -11.05
N CYS A 398 21.02 11.85 -9.96
CA CYS A 398 19.56 12.01 -10.01
C CYS A 398 19.09 13.45 -9.80
N SER A 399 19.93 14.35 -9.25
CA SER A 399 19.55 15.75 -8.96
C SER A 399 19.86 16.74 -10.08
N CYS A 400 20.46 16.29 -11.20
CA CYS A 400 20.88 17.16 -12.30
C CYS A 400 19.89 17.22 -13.48
N GLU A 401 18.74 16.53 -13.42
CA GLU A 401 17.80 16.44 -14.56
C GLU A 401 16.43 17.11 -14.31
N ASP A 402 16.24 17.86 -13.21
CA ASP A 402 15.00 18.62 -12.96
C ASP A 402 15.05 20.11 -13.37
N ASN A 403 16.10 20.55 -14.07
CA ASN A 403 16.20 21.92 -14.60
C ASN A 403 16.64 21.93 -16.07
N SER A 404 15.74 21.52 -16.97
CA SER A 404 15.79 21.90 -18.39
C SER A 404 14.44 21.69 -19.05
#